data_AF-A0A1F2FI02-F1
#
_entry.id   AF-A0A1F2FI02-F1
#
_cell.length_a   1.000
_cell.length_b   1.000
_cell.length_c   1.000
_cell.angle_alpha   90.00
_cell.angle_beta   90.00
_cell.angle_gamma   90.00
#
_symmetry.space_group_name_H-M   'P 1'
#
loop_
_entity.id
_entity.type
_entity.pdbx_description
1 polymer ?
#
loop_
_entity_poly.entity_id
_entity_poly.type
_entity_poly.pdbx_seq_one_letter_code
_entity_poly.pdbx_strand_id
1 'polypeptide(L)' 'MRRRLDSLLNGECDPEETRILERHIRECPRCLEDVGCERALRRLLRRCCHEPAPVELRRRITTRIRVTYLSSGEQ' A
#
# COMPACT_ATOMS: atom_id res chain seq x y z
N MET A 1 0.35 17.52 8.71
CA MET A 1 0.54 17.08 7.30
C MET A 1 1.07 15.65 7.19
N ARG A 2 2.18 15.30 7.84
CA ARG A 2 2.86 14.00 7.66
C ARG A 2 1.97 12.74 7.81
N ARG A 3 1.06 12.69 8.79
CA ARG A 3 0.10 11.58 8.94
C ARG A 3 -0.89 11.47 7.77
N ARG A 4 -1.42 12.60 7.29
CA ARG A 4 -2.36 12.64 6.15
C ARG A 4 -1.68 12.31 4.82
N LEU A 5 -0.41 12.68 4.68
CA LEU A 5 0.41 12.29 3.53
C LEU A 5 0.60 10.76 3.46
N ASP A 6 0.83 10.13 4.61
CA ASP A 6 0.96 8.67 4.66
C ASP A 6 -0.32 7.97 4.20
N SER A 7 -1.47 8.35 4.76
CA SER A 7 -2.78 7.83 4.35
C SER A 7 -3.05 8.04 2.86
N LEU A 8 -2.71 9.21 2.31
CA LEU A 8 -2.83 9.50 0.88
C LEU A 8 -1.98 8.55 0.02
N LEU A 9 -0.74 8.26 0.45
CA LEU A 9 0.18 7.41 -0.30
C LEU A 9 -0.08 5.91 -0.11
N ASN A 10 -0.81 5.52 0.94
CA ASN A 10 -1.29 4.17 1.16
C ASN A 10 -2.64 3.91 0.49
N GLY A 11 -3.34 4.95 0.04
CA GLY A 11 -4.69 4.83 -0.54
C GLY A 11 -5.79 4.66 0.52
N GLU A 12 -5.51 5.05 1.76
CA GLU A 12 -6.43 4.96 2.91
C GLU A 12 -7.30 6.22 3.08
N CYS A 13 -7.14 7.22 2.20
CA CYS A 13 -7.96 8.42 2.22
C CYS A 13 -9.27 8.24 1.46
N ASP A 14 -10.33 8.83 2.00
CA ASP A 14 -11.57 9.05 1.27
C ASP A 14 -11.35 9.92 0.01
N PRO A 15 -12.22 9.81 -1.01
CA PRO A 15 -12.07 10.55 -2.26
C PRO A 15 -12.09 12.07 -2.07
N GLU A 16 -12.86 12.57 -1.10
CA GLU A 16 -12.92 14.00 -0.78
C GLU A 16 -11.64 14.47 -0.08
N GLU A 17 -11.12 13.70 0.88
CA GLU A 17 -9.85 14.02 1.53
C GLU A 17 -8.68 14.00 0.55
N THR A 18 -8.70 13.04 -0.37
CA THR A 18 -7.73 12.93 -1.46
C THR A 18 -7.70 14.22 -2.29
N ARG A 19 -8.86 14.71 -2.73
CA ARG A 19 -8.96 15.96 -3.51
C ARG A 19 -8.42 17.17 -2.76
N ILE A 20 -8.76 17.30 -1.48
CA ILE A 20 -8.31 18.42 -0.63
C ILE A 20 -6.79 18.40 -0.48
N LEU A 21 -6.22 17.22 -0.20
CA LEU A 21 -4.78 17.05 -0.06
C LEU A 21 -4.04 17.30 -1.37
N GLU A 22 -4.54 16.80 -2.50
CA GLU A 22 -3.94 17.05 -3.81
C GLU A 22 -3.94 18.53 -4.18
N ARG A 23 -5.03 19.25 -3.91
CA ARG A 23 -5.07 20.71 -4.09
C ARG A 23 -4.02 21.39 -3.23
N HIS A 24 -3.95 21.08 -1.93
CA HIS A 24 -2.97 21.66 -1.03
C HIS A 24 -1.52 21.38 -1.46
N ILE A 25 -1.22 20.15 -1.92
CA ILE A 25 0.11 19.77 -2.39
C ILE A 25 0.51 20.60 -3.61
N ARG A 26 -0.42 20.92 -4.51
CA ARG A 26 -0.15 21.78 -5.68
C ARG A 26 0.11 23.24 -5.29
N GLU A 27 -0.55 23.74 -4.25
CA GLU A 27 -0.45 25.13 -3.81
C GLU A 27 0.72 25.36 -2.83
N CYS A 28 1.21 24.31 -2.15
CA CYS A 28 2.26 24.41 -1.15
C CYS A 28 3.57 23.74 -1.62
N PRO A 29 4.61 24.50 -1.98
CA PRO A 29 5.86 23.95 -2.52
C PRO A 29 6.60 23.03 -1.54
N ARG A 30 6.52 23.32 -0.24
CA ARG A 30 7.07 22.45 0.82
C ARG A 30 6.41 21.07 0.82
N CYS A 31 5.09 21.03 0.70
CA CYS A 31 4.35 19.77 0.67
C CYS A 31 4.59 19.01 -0.64
N LEU A 32 4.78 19.72 -1.76
CA LEU A 32 5.16 19.12 -3.03
C LEU A 32 6.52 18.41 -2.95
N GLU A 33 7.52 19.04 -2.32
CA GLU A 33 8.84 18.46 -2.10
C GLU A 33 8.78 17.23 -1.17
N ASP A 34 8.10 17.33 -0.04
CA ASP A 34 7.90 16.21 0.90
C ASP A 34 7.25 14.99 0.20
N VAL A 35 6.19 15.22 -0.59
CA VAL A 35 5.52 14.17 -1.38
C VAL A 35 6.46 13.58 -2.43
N GLY A 36 7.25 14.41 -3.09
CA GLY A 36 8.23 14.00 -4.09
C GLY A 36 9.28 13.05 -3.52
N CYS A 37 9.89 13.44 -2.40
CA CYS A 37 10.86 12.64 -1.65
C CYS A 37 10.27 11.30 -1.19
N GLU A 38 9.10 11.32 -0.56
CA GLU A 38 8.43 10.11 -0.07
C GLU A 38 8.09 9.15 -1.21
N ARG A 39 7.58 9.65 -2.35
CA ARG A 39 7.33 8.82 -3.54
C ARG A 39 8.62 8.24 -4.13
N ALA A 40 9.72 9.01 -4.14
CA ALA A 40 11.02 8.53 -4.60
C ALA A 40 11.55 7.41 -3.70
N LEU A 41 11.48 7.57 -2.38
CA LEU A 41 11.87 6.56 -1.40
C LEU A 41 11.04 5.28 -1.55
N ARG A 42 9.70 5.39 -1.59
CA ARG A 42 8.81 4.23 -1.79
C ARG A 42 9.10 3.48 -3.09
N ARG A 43 9.43 4.19 -4.18
CA ARG A 43 9.86 3.58 -5.46
C ARG A 43 11.18 2.81 -5.31
N LEU A 44 12.16 3.39 -4.62
CA LEU A 44 13.44 2.72 -4.35
C LEU A 44 13.23 1.45 -3.51
N LEU A 45 12.46 1.54 -2.43
CA LEU A 45 12.14 0.39 -1.57
C LEU A 45 11.43 -0.72 -2.35
N ARG A 46 10.46 -0.39 -3.20
CA ARG A 46 9.79 -1.37 -4.06
C ARG A 46 10.76 -2.08 -5.02
N ARG A 47 11.81 -1.39 -5.48
CA ARG A 47 12.83 -1.97 -6.36
C ARG A 47 13.80 -2.88 -5.60
N CYS A 48 14.22 -2.47 -4.41
CA CYS A 48 15.24 -3.16 -3.64
C CYS A 48 14.69 -4.31 -2.77
N CYS A 49 13.43 -4.22 -2.32
CA CYS A 49 12.86 -5.12 -1.31
C CYS A 49 11.74 -6.01 -1.88
N HIS A 50 11.79 -6.34 -3.18
CA HIS A 50 10.83 -7.26 -3.79
C HIS A 50 11.49 -8.62 -4.05
N GLU A 51 11.63 -9.42 -3.00
CA GLU A 51 11.93 -10.84 -3.15
C GLU A 51 10.60 -11.59 -3.36
N PRO A 52 10.40 -12.28 -4.50
CA PRO A 52 9.18 -13.05 -4.71
C PRO A 52 9.04 -14.09 -3.59
N ALA A 53 7.83 -14.18 -3.02
CA ALA A 53 7.57 -15.16 -1.98
C ALA A 53 7.97 -16.57 -2.46
N PRO A 54 8.73 -17.33 -1.66
CA PRO A 54 9.20 -18.65 -2.07
C PRO A 54 8.02 -19.55 -2.43
N VAL A 55 8.17 -20.30 -3.52
CA VAL A 55 7.09 -21.13 -4.10
C VAL A 55 6.52 -22.11 -3.08
N GLU A 56 7.36 -22.62 -2.20
CA GLU A 56 6.96 -23.52 -1.11
C GLU A 56 5.98 -22.87 -0.13
N LEU A 57 6.22 -21.60 0.25
CA LEU A 57 5.33 -20.84 1.13
C LEU A 57 3.98 -20.61 0.45
N ARG A 58 3.99 -20.23 -0.84
CA ARG A 58 2.76 -20.08 -1.64
C ARG A 58 1.97 -21.39 -1.68
N ARG A 59 2.62 -22.51 -1.98
CA ARG A 59 1.98 -23.84 -2.00
C ARG A 59 1.35 -24.19 -0.65
N ARG A 60 2.09 -24.02 0.45
CA ARG A 60 1.58 -24.28 1.81
C ARG A 60 0.33 -23.47 2.13
N ILE A 61 0.34 -22.17 1.82
CA ILE A 61 -0.80 -21.27 2.05
C ILE A 61 -2.00 -21.70 1.20
N THR A 62 -1.82 -21.93 -0.11
CA THR A 62 -2.91 -22.37 -0.99
C THR A 62 -3.54 -23.68 -0.53
N THR A 63 -2.73 -24.66 -0.13
CA THR A 63 -3.23 -25.93 0.41
C THR A 63 -4.02 -25.71 1.70
N ARG A 64 -3.51 -24.90 2.63
CA ARG A 64 -4.18 -24.62 3.90
C ARG A 64 -5.55 -23.94 3.69
N ILE A 65 -5.60 -22.93 2.82
CA ILE A 65 -6.85 -22.23 2.48
C ILE A 65 -7.87 -23.20 1.87
N ARG A 66 -7.46 -24.04 0.92
CA ARG A 66 -8.35 -25.04 0.30
C ARG A 66 -8.93 -26.02 1.32
N VAL A 67 -8.09 -26.54 2.22
CA VAL A 67 -8.53 -27.45 3.28
C VAL A 67 -9.55 -26.78 4.19
N THR A 68 -9.26 -25.57 4.67
CA THR A 68 -10.19 -24.82 5.54
C THR A 68 -11.52 -24.53 4.85
N TYR A 69 -11.52 -24.18 3.56
CA TYR A 69 -12.76 -23.93 2.82
C TYR A 69 -13.62 -25.19 2.67
N LEU A 70 -13.00 -26.35 2.37
CA LEU A 70 -13.72 -27.62 2.29
C LEU A 70 -14.33 -28.02 3.64
N SER A 71 -13.58 -27.85 4.74
CA SER A 71 -14.07 -28.14 6.10
C SER A 71 -15.16 -27.19 6.59
N SER A 72 -15.24 -25.98 6.03
CA SER A 72 -16.30 -25.00 6.35
C SER A 72 -17.54 -25.12 5.47
N GLY A 73 -17.48 -25.85 4.35
CA GLY A 73 -18.61 -26.10 3.46
C GLY A 73 -19.43 -27.36 3.77
N GLU A 74 -19.03 -28.13 4.78
CA GLU A 74 -19.74 -29.34 5.26
C GLU A 74 -20.62 -29.08 6.51
N GLN A 75 -20.96 -27.81 6.79
CA GLN A 75 -21.91 -27.41 7.86
C GLN A 75 -23.20 -26.83 7.29
#